data_AF-A0AAU0NRZ6-F1
#
_entry.id   AF-A0AAU0NRZ6-F1
#
_cell.length_a   1.000
_cell.length_b   1.000
_cell.length_c   1.000
_cell.angle_alpha   90.00
_cell.angle_beta   90.00
_cell.angle_gamma   90.00
#
_symmetry.space_group_name_H-M   'P 1'
#
loop_
_entity.id
_entity.type
_entity.pdbx_description
1 polymer ?
#
loop_
_entity_poly.entity_id
_entity_poly.type
_entity_poly.pdbx_seq_one_letter_code
_entity_poly.pdbx_strand_id
1 'polypeptide(L)'
;MSKKGTKALASAALMSLILTTALSAVPVKAAEGKVTRIGEIDRYATASKVATTNWTTSDDVVLVSGEGYADAVSASALAKKLNAPILLTTAATLSTDTQSALSTLKAKNIYIIGGNASVSASVRTSLKANYNLIELGGSDRYQTNAKVAQKLVDLGVKADEVIMVGGEGFSDALSVAPIAAAKGQILLLGMNSTEYMKPVVDFVNQNNSKVTVVGTSNVINSSIYSAVKAVNRIDGGSDRFDTNMKVLDAFKTTVKMDKMYIANASGDGYADALVASAVAGKSGAPLVLVDTEGSTATTNAIAYVKNNAQAKTDLNVIGGIGVVTKNTENAINAAVPVPTGENNNQQTTVAHQTRVKASLDVGKKTMIIVQLTDVSNDGKYDVYYNDQKLTKLDTGIYSIDVAEDVTETQADSKITFKAVK
;
A
#
# COMPACT_ATOMS: atom_id res chain seq x y z
N MET A 1 -1.13 74.97 -11.39
CA MET A 1 -1.27 73.96 -12.47
C MET A 1 -1.01 72.58 -11.89
N SER A 2 -1.98 71.69 -12.04
CA SER A 2 -1.95 70.31 -11.57
C SER A 2 -1.05 69.45 -12.46
N LYS A 3 -0.32 68.49 -11.88
CA LYS A 3 -0.22 67.13 -12.43
C LYS A 3 -0.23 66.11 -11.29
N LYS A 4 -1.44 65.59 -11.04
CA LYS A 4 -1.70 64.26 -10.48
C LYS A 4 -1.08 63.20 -11.40
N GLY A 5 -0.58 62.10 -10.85
CA GLY A 5 -0.50 60.85 -11.61
C GLY A 5 0.62 59.89 -11.25
N THR A 6 0.58 59.28 -10.06
CA THR A 6 1.22 57.97 -9.78
C THR A 6 0.60 57.35 -8.52
N LYS A 7 -0.72 57.11 -8.55
CA LYS A 7 -1.41 56.21 -7.61
C LYS A 7 -2.38 55.33 -8.40
N ALA A 8 -1.85 54.43 -9.21
CA ALA A 8 -2.65 53.45 -9.97
C ALA A 8 -1.89 52.16 -10.35
N LEU A 9 -0.76 51.82 -9.69
CA LEU A 9 0.01 50.61 -10.01
C LEU A 9 0.10 49.59 -8.86
N ALA A 10 -0.42 49.91 -7.67
CA ALA A 10 -0.40 48.99 -6.53
C ALA A 10 -1.61 48.03 -6.46
N SER A 11 -2.65 48.23 -7.28
CA SER A 11 -3.88 47.41 -7.23
C SER A 11 -3.96 46.31 -8.31
N ALA A 12 -3.05 46.29 -9.29
CA ALA A 12 -3.01 45.23 -10.32
C ALA A 12 -2.14 44.02 -9.88
N ALA A 13 -1.13 44.23 -9.04
CA ALA A 13 -0.24 43.16 -8.56
C ALA A 13 -0.89 42.27 -7.47
N LEU A 14 -1.89 42.79 -6.74
CA LEU A 14 -2.64 42.02 -5.73
C LEU A 14 -3.77 41.17 -6.34
N MET A 15 -4.32 41.55 -7.51
CA MET A 15 -5.30 40.70 -8.21
C MET A 15 -4.66 39.55 -9.01
N SER A 16 -3.39 39.65 -9.40
CA SER A 16 -2.66 38.53 -10.01
C SER A 16 -2.20 37.47 -9.00
N LEU A 17 -2.15 37.79 -7.70
CA LEU A 17 -1.73 36.84 -6.66
C LEU A 17 -2.88 35.97 -6.10
N ILE A 18 -4.13 36.31 -6.40
CA ILE A 18 -5.32 35.56 -5.93
C ILE A 18 -5.85 34.60 -7.01
N LEU A 19 -5.33 34.66 -8.24
CA LEU A 19 -5.74 33.78 -9.35
C LEU A 19 -4.97 32.45 -9.43
N THR A 20 -4.34 32.00 -8.35
CA THR A 20 -3.61 30.71 -8.28
C THR A 20 -4.30 29.65 -7.42
N THR A 21 -5.48 29.93 -6.85
CA THR A 21 -6.27 28.94 -6.08
C THR A 21 -7.36 28.29 -6.90
N ALA A 22 -7.00 27.63 -8.01
CA ALA A 22 -7.87 26.62 -8.64
C ALA A 22 -7.12 25.69 -9.59
N LEU A 23 -5.87 25.32 -9.30
CA LEU A 23 -5.42 24.00 -9.75
C LEU A 23 -6.10 23.00 -8.84
N SER A 24 -7.32 22.61 -9.22
CA SER A 24 -7.84 21.29 -8.87
C SER A 24 -6.65 20.34 -8.99
N ALA A 25 -6.28 19.68 -7.90
CA ALA A 25 -5.35 18.57 -7.98
C ALA A 25 -6.05 17.49 -8.81
N VAL A 26 -6.01 17.65 -10.13
CA VAL A 26 -6.22 16.55 -11.05
C VAL A 26 -5.16 15.55 -10.59
N PRO A 27 -5.55 14.33 -10.20
CA PRO A 27 -4.55 13.32 -9.88
C PRO A 27 -3.63 13.26 -11.10
N VAL A 28 -2.38 13.67 -10.91
CA VAL A 28 -1.36 13.55 -11.95
C VAL A 28 -1.21 12.06 -12.13
N LYS A 29 -1.93 11.52 -13.11
CA LYS A 29 -1.73 10.15 -13.56
C LYS A 29 -0.27 10.10 -13.96
N ALA A 30 0.49 9.20 -13.36
CA ALA A 30 1.87 8.99 -13.77
C ALA A 30 1.89 8.79 -15.30
N ALA A 31 2.95 9.28 -15.97
CA ALA A 31 3.11 9.04 -17.41
C ALA A 31 2.90 7.54 -17.69
N GLU A 32 2.29 7.19 -18.83
CA GLU A 32 2.05 5.79 -19.17
C GLU A 32 3.35 4.97 -19.02
N GLY A 33 3.29 3.88 -18.25
CA GLY A 33 4.46 3.06 -17.91
C GLY A 33 5.24 3.46 -16.66
N LYS A 34 4.83 4.48 -15.90
CA LYS A 34 5.40 4.80 -14.58
C LYS A 34 4.55 4.29 -13.42
N VAL A 35 5.22 3.74 -12.42
CA VAL A 35 4.64 3.32 -11.13
C VAL A 35 3.98 4.51 -10.44
N THR A 36 2.74 4.32 -10.01
CA THR A 36 2.01 5.22 -9.11
C THR A 36 2.17 4.72 -7.68
N ARG A 37 2.77 5.53 -6.81
CA ARG A 37 2.84 5.23 -5.37
C ARG A 37 1.61 5.77 -4.65
N ILE A 38 1.03 4.95 -3.79
CA ILE A 38 0.01 5.35 -2.82
C ILE A 38 0.49 4.90 -1.44
N GLY A 39 1.05 5.82 -0.66
CA GLY A 39 1.62 5.54 0.65
C GLY A 39 1.82 6.82 1.44
N GLU A 40 1.53 6.75 2.73
CA GLU A 40 1.58 7.87 3.66
C GLU A 40 2.50 7.53 4.85
N ILE A 41 2.49 8.37 5.89
CA ILE A 41 3.39 8.24 7.05
C ILE A 41 3.18 6.95 7.86
N ASP A 42 1.95 6.41 7.85
CA ASP A 42 1.61 5.16 8.51
C ASP A 42 0.55 4.35 7.74
N ARG A 43 0.23 3.16 8.26
CA ARG A 43 -0.72 2.21 7.66
C ARG A 43 -2.16 2.74 7.64
N TYR A 44 -2.55 3.55 8.62
CA TYR A 44 -3.91 4.09 8.73
C TYR A 44 -4.14 5.20 7.70
N ALA A 45 -3.17 6.11 7.57
CA ALA A 45 -3.15 7.13 6.54
C ALA A 45 -3.06 6.50 5.14
N THR A 46 -2.22 5.47 4.96
CA THR A 46 -2.10 4.74 3.68
C THR A 46 -3.42 4.07 3.30
N ALA A 47 -4.08 3.36 4.22
CA ALA A 47 -5.40 2.76 3.98
C ALA A 47 -6.44 3.81 3.58
N SER A 48 -6.47 4.94 4.31
CA SER A 48 -7.38 6.06 4.04
C SER A 48 -7.12 6.70 2.68
N LYS A 49 -5.85 6.85 2.29
CA LYS A 49 -5.45 7.36 0.97
C LYS A 49 -5.84 6.40 -0.15
N VAL A 50 -5.58 5.09 0.01
CA VAL A 50 -5.98 4.08 -0.97
C VAL A 50 -7.50 4.08 -1.14
N ALA A 51 -8.25 4.15 -0.05
CA ALA A 51 -9.71 4.22 -0.09
C ALA A 51 -10.21 5.46 -0.84
N THR A 52 -9.75 6.66 -0.47
CA THR A 52 -10.22 7.91 -1.10
C THR A 52 -9.70 8.12 -2.52
N THR A 53 -8.63 7.43 -2.92
CA THR A 53 -8.13 7.44 -4.31
C THR A 53 -8.96 6.52 -5.23
N ASN A 54 -9.47 5.40 -4.70
CA ASN A 54 -10.15 4.37 -5.50
C ASN A 54 -11.68 4.39 -5.37
N TRP A 55 -12.22 5.24 -4.48
CA TRP A 55 -13.64 5.46 -4.25
C TRP A 55 -13.93 6.94 -4.01
N THR A 56 -14.80 7.53 -4.83
CA THR A 56 -15.33 8.89 -4.57
C THR A 56 -16.36 8.89 -3.45
N THR A 57 -17.19 7.86 -3.39
CA THR A 57 -18.14 7.58 -2.31
C THR A 57 -18.26 6.07 -2.11
N SER A 58 -18.64 5.63 -0.92
CA SER A 58 -18.94 4.24 -0.61
C SER A 58 -19.90 4.17 0.57
N ASP A 59 -21.12 3.65 0.34
CA ASP A 59 -22.10 3.45 1.41
C ASP A 59 -21.59 2.41 2.43
N ASP A 60 -20.87 1.40 1.96
CA ASP A 60 -20.27 0.35 2.77
C ASP A 60 -18.76 0.58 2.94
N VAL A 61 -18.24 0.35 4.14
CA VAL A 61 -16.81 0.33 4.44
C VAL A 61 -16.49 -0.91 5.27
N VAL A 62 -15.37 -1.57 4.96
CA VAL A 62 -14.86 -2.66 5.79
C VAL A 62 -13.79 -2.09 6.72
N LEU A 63 -13.98 -2.23 8.02
CA LEU A 63 -13.06 -1.75 9.05
C LEU A 63 -12.41 -2.94 9.76
N VAL A 64 -11.08 -2.96 9.78
CA VAL A 64 -10.30 -4.02 10.40
C VAL A 64 -9.19 -3.42 11.28
N SER A 65 -8.65 -4.21 12.19
CA SER A 65 -7.49 -3.78 12.98
C SER A 65 -6.26 -3.62 12.09
N GLY A 66 -5.53 -2.52 12.26
CA GLY A 66 -4.20 -2.34 11.68
C GLY A 66 -3.08 -3.01 12.49
N GLU A 67 -3.40 -3.57 13.65
CA GLU A 67 -2.45 -4.15 14.62
C GLU A 67 -2.47 -5.69 14.57
N GLY A 68 -3.59 -6.29 14.14
CA GLY A 68 -3.79 -7.73 14.05
C GLY A 68 -4.24 -8.16 12.66
N TYR A 69 -3.56 -9.17 12.10
CA TYR A 69 -3.71 -9.54 10.69
C TYR A 69 -4.85 -10.53 10.39
N ALA A 70 -5.17 -11.40 11.34
CA ALA A 70 -5.84 -12.67 11.02
C ALA A 70 -7.29 -12.48 10.57
N ASP A 71 -7.96 -11.50 11.16
CA ASP A 71 -9.33 -11.13 10.82
C ASP A 71 -9.41 -10.43 9.46
N ALA A 72 -8.35 -9.70 9.09
CA ALA A 72 -8.35 -8.81 7.94
C ALA A 72 -8.21 -9.51 6.58
N VAL A 73 -7.57 -10.68 6.52
CA VAL A 73 -7.42 -11.40 5.24
C VAL A 73 -8.78 -11.84 4.66
N SER A 74 -9.73 -12.17 5.53
CA SER A 74 -11.10 -12.50 5.12
C SER A 74 -11.85 -11.31 4.53
N ALA A 75 -11.35 -10.08 4.74
CA ALA A 75 -11.99 -8.85 4.34
C ALA A 75 -12.01 -8.64 2.82
N SER A 76 -11.01 -9.11 2.07
CA SER A 76 -10.86 -8.71 0.66
C SER A 76 -11.99 -9.22 -0.22
N ALA A 77 -12.47 -10.45 0.01
CA ALA A 77 -13.65 -10.99 -0.68
C ALA A 77 -14.93 -10.23 -0.31
N LEU A 78 -15.09 -9.84 0.97
CA LEU A 78 -16.22 -9.04 1.44
C LEU A 78 -16.19 -7.62 0.86
N ALA A 79 -15.03 -6.96 0.90
CA ALA A 79 -14.78 -5.65 0.31
C ALA A 79 -15.10 -5.66 -1.19
N LYS A 80 -14.67 -6.70 -1.92
CA LYS A 80 -15.04 -6.89 -3.33
C LYS A 80 -16.54 -7.02 -3.52
N LYS A 81 -17.21 -7.87 -2.73
CA LYS A 81 -18.65 -8.12 -2.86
C LYS A 81 -19.49 -6.86 -2.59
N LEU A 82 -19.07 -6.05 -1.62
CA LEU A 82 -19.71 -4.78 -1.28
C LEU A 82 -19.26 -3.61 -2.17
N ASN A 83 -18.25 -3.81 -3.02
CA ASN A 83 -17.53 -2.72 -3.69
C ASN A 83 -17.10 -1.63 -2.69
N ALA A 84 -16.56 -2.04 -1.54
CA ALA A 84 -16.21 -1.19 -0.42
C ALA A 84 -14.68 -1.10 -0.23
N PRO A 85 -14.14 0.02 0.26
CA PRO A 85 -12.75 0.10 0.70
C PRO A 85 -12.53 -0.63 2.02
N ILE A 86 -11.27 -1.01 2.27
CA ILE A 86 -10.80 -1.41 3.60
C ILE A 86 -10.15 -0.20 4.26
N LEU A 87 -10.59 0.14 5.47
CA LEU A 87 -9.93 1.07 6.38
C LEU A 87 -9.37 0.32 7.59
N LEU A 88 -8.38 0.93 8.24
CA LEU A 88 -7.67 0.35 9.38
C LEU A 88 -7.94 1.16 10.64
N THR A 89 -8.01 0.51 11.79
CA THR A 89 -8.07 1.17 13.10
C THR A 89 -7.09 0.52 14.08
N THR A 90 -6.64 1.26 15.09
CA THR A 90 -6.04 0.61 16.27
C THR A 90 -7.15 -0.07 17.08
N ALA A 91 -6.80 -0.95 18.00
CA ALA A 91 -7.78 -1.57 18.90
C ALA A 91 -8.52 -0.53 19.76
N ALA A 92 -7.82 0.46 20.29
CA ALA A 92 -8.35 1.41 21.26
C ALA A 92 -8.91 2.70 20.65
N THR A 93 -8.41 3.11 19.48
CA THR A 93 -8.64 4.44 18.91
C THR A 93 -8.84 4.39 17.40
N LEU A 94 -9.90 5.06 16.93
CA LEU A 94 -10.09 5.34 15.51
C LEU A 94 -9.18 6.50 15.10
N SER A 95 -8.29 6.29 14.13
CA SER A 95 -7.40 7.36 13.67
C SER A 95 -8.18 8.51 13.01
N THR A 96 -7.64 9.71 13.09
CA THR A 96 -8.21 10.89 12.42
C THR A 96 -8.30 10.70 10.91
N ASP A 97 -7.33 10.00 10.31
CA ASP A 97 -7.35 9.66 8.88
C ASP A 97 -8.51 8.75 8.52
N THR A 98 -8.76 7.71 9.33
CA THR A 98 -9.90 6.81 9.10
C THR A 98 -11.21 7.52 9.31
N GLN A 99 -11.33 8.36 10.35
CA GLN A 99 -12.53 9.17 10.57
C GLN A 99 -12.80 10.13 9.39
N SER A 100 -11.75 10.77 8.87
CA SER A 100 -11.81 11.66 7.70
C SER A 100 -12.20 10.90 6.43
N ALA A 101 -11.63 9.70 6.22
CA ALA A 101 -11.97 8.85 5.09
C ALA A 101 -13.45 8.39 5.14
N LEU A 102 -13.95 7.97 6.30
CA LEU A 102 -15.36 7.61 6.48
C LEU A 102 -16.29 8.77 6.08
N SER A 103 -15.95 9.99 6.51
CA SER A 103 -16.71 11.20 6.15
C SER A 103 -16.62 11.51 4.66
N THR A 104 -15.41 11.44 4.08
CA THR A 104 -15.17 11.72 2.65
C THR A 104 -15.93 10.75 1.76
N LEU A 105 -15.93 9.47 2.13
CA LEU A 105 -16.64 8.40 1.42
C LEU A 105 -18.16 8.46 1.62
N LYS A 106 -18.65 9.24 2.59
CA LYS A 106 -20.07 9.30 2.99
C LYS A 106 -20.59 7.93 3.43
N ALA A 107 -19.78 7.21 4.21
CA ALA A 107 -20.10 5.87 4.68
C ALA A 107 -21.42 5.85 5.48
N LYS A 108 -22.18 4.77 5.34
CA LYS A 108 -23.41 4.49 6.09
C LYS A 108 -23.30 3.22 6.91
N ASN A 109 -22.74 2.17 6.31
CA ASN A 109 -22.53 0.87 6.93
C ASN A 109 -21.04 0.64 7.16
N ILE A 110 -20.68 0.18 8.35
CA ILE A 110 -19.32 -0.23 8.68
C ILE A 110 -19.34 -1.71 9.07
N TYR A 111 -18.66 -2.52 8.26
CA TYR A 111 -18.44 -3.93 8.48
C TYR A 111 -17.17 -4.10 9.31
N ILE A 112 -17.31 -4.31 10.61
CA ILE A 112 -16.18 -4.49 11.51
C ILE A 112 -15.81 -5.96 11.53
N ILE A 113 -14.59 -6.28 11.07
CA ILE A 113 -14.08 -7.64 11.11
C ILE A 113 -13.11 -7.79 12.28
N GLY A 114 -13.39 -8.78 13.13
CA GLY A 114 -12.65 -9.05 14.37
C GLY A 114 -13.45 -8.76 15.63
N GLY A 115 -13.00 -9.34 16.74
CA GLY A 115 -13.63 -9.21 18.06
C GLY A 115 -13.31 -7.89 18.78
N ASN A 116 -13.75 -7.78 20.04
CA ASN A 116 -13.49 -6.60 20.88
C ASN A 116 -12.01 -6.37 21.20
N ALA A 117 -11.17 -7.40 21.09
CA ALA A 117 -9.72 -7.25 21.22
C ALA A 117 -9.09 -6.53 20.01
N SER A 118 -9.64 -6.74 18.81
CA SER A 118 -9.14 -6.15 17.56
C SER A 118 -9.71 -4.75 17.33
N VAL A 119 -10.97 -4.53 17.71
CA VAL A 119 -11.66 -3.22 17.67
C VAL A 119 -12.52 -3.11 18.93
N SER A 120 -12.09 -2.28 19.87
CA SER A 120 -12.68 -2.18 21.21
C SER A 120 -14.15 -1.76 21.20
N ALA A 121 -14.85 -2.09 22.30
CA ALA A 121 -16.24 -1.70 22.50
C ALA A 121 -16.42 -0.16 22.50
N SER A 122 -15.42 0.60 22.95
CA SER A 122 -15.44 2.07 22.90
C SER A 122 -15.43 2.57 21.45
N VAL A 123 -14.52 2.08 20.59
CA VAL A 123 -14.49 2.44 19.17
C VAL A 123 -15.82 2.09 18.49
N ARG A 124 -16.37 0.90 18.74
CA ARG A 124 -17.68 0.49 18.21
C ARG A 124 -18.80 1.41 18.68
N THR A 125 -18.83 1.77 19.95
CA THR A 125 -19.86 2.66 20.51
C THR A 125 -19.81 4.04 19.86
N SER A 126 -18.61 4.61 19.68
CA SER A 126 -18.42 5.89 18.99
C SER A 126 -18.90 5.83 17.54
N LEU A 127 -18.64 4.72 16.83
CA LEU A 127 -19.09 4.55 15.44
C LEU A 127 -20.62 4.36 15.34
N LYS A 128 -21.27 3.66 16.28
CA LYS A 128 -22.73 3.45 16.29
C LYS A 128 -23.54 4.75 16.36
N ALA A 129 -22.96 5.84 16.82
CA ALA A 129 -23.62 7.14 16.86
C ALA A 129 -23.95 7.68 15.45
N ASN A 130 -23.14 7.32 14.44
CA ASN A 130 -23.25 7.89 13.10
C ASN A 130 -23.38 6.84 11.98
N TYR A 131 -23.12 5.56 12.26
CA TYR A 131 -23.06 4.49 11.26
C TYR A 131 -23.81 3.24 11.73
N ASN A 132 -24.36 2.50 10.78
CA ASN A 132 -24.87 1.15 11.00
C ASN A 132 -23.71 0.16 11.05
N LEU A 133 -23.54 -0.57 12.17
CA LEU A 133 -22.43 -1.50 12.33
C LEU A 133 -22.85 -2.94 12.08
N ILE A 134 -22.08 -3.63 11.22
CA ILE A 134 -22.17 -5.07 11.00
C ILE A 134 -20.92 -5.68 11.63
N GLU A 135 -21.09 -6.38 12.75
CA GLU A 135 -19.98 -6.89 13.56
C GLU A 135 -19.71 -8.37 13.25
N LEU A 136 -18.58 -8.65 12.60
CA LEU A 136 -18.15 -9.98 12.15
C LEU A 136 -16.90 -10.40 12.94
N GLY A 137 -17.06 -10.74 14.21
CA GLY A 137 -15.95 -11.18 15.08
C GLY A 137 -16.26 -12.46 15.84
N GLY A 138 -15.27 -13.35 15.94
CA GLY A 138 -15.30 -14.57 16.77
C GLY A 138 -14.32 -14.51 17.94
N SER A 139 -14.20 -15.61 18.70
CA SER A 139 -13.16 -15.74 19.73
C SER A 139 -11.76 -15.92 19.15
N ASP A 140 -11.68 -16.35 17.90
CA ASP A 140 -10.46 -16.55 17.14
C ASP A 140 -10.70 -16.23 15.65
N ARG A 141 -9.61 -16.25 14.87
CA ARG A 141 -9.62 -15.93 13.44
C ARG A 141 -10.44 -16.89 12.58
N TYR A 142 -10.60 -18.14 13.00
CA TYR A 142 -11.34 -19.15 12.23
C TYR A 142 -12.83 -18.97 12.43
N GLN A 143 -13.27 -18.62 13.64
CA GLN A 143 -14.63 -18.18 13.90
C GLN A 143 -14.95 -16.85 13.20
N THR A 144 -14.05 -15.87 13.26
CA THR A 144 -14.20 -14.62 12.49
C THR A 144 -14.34 -14.91 11.01
N ASN A 145 -13.45 -15.73 10.44
CA ASN A 145 -13.47 -16.12 9.03
C ASN A 145 -14.78 -16.84 8.65
N ALA A 146 -15.26 -17.78 9.47
CA ALA A 146 -16.54 -18.45 9.23
C ALA A 146 -17.74 -17.47 9.26
N LYS A 147 -17.74 -16.46 10.13
CA LYS A 147 -18.77 -15.41 10.13
C LYS A 147 -18.71 -14.53 8.89
N VAL A 148 -17.51 -14.18 8.42
CA VAL A 148 -17.34 -13.45 7.15
C VAL A 148 -17.80 -14.29 5.96
N ALA A 149 -17.46 -15.58 5.94
CA ALA A 149 -17.91 -16.54 4.95
C ALA A 149 -19.44 -16.66 4.91
N GLN A 150 -20.07 -16.79 6.08
CA GLN A 150 -21.54 -16.79 6.16
C GLN A 150 -22.14 -15.47 5.66
N LYS A 151 -21.54 -14.33 6.03
CA LYS A 151 -22.02 -13.03 5.54
C LYS A 151 -21.93 -12.90 4.03
N LEU A 152 -20.89 -13.47 3.40
CA LEU A 152 -20.76 -13.53 1.95
C LEU A 152 -21.90 -14.36 1.33
N VAL A 153 -22.25 -15.50 1.92
CA VAL A 153 -23.41 -16.32 1.51
C VAL A 153 -24.71 -15.54 1.64
N ASP A 154 -24.92 -14.84 2.75
CA ASP A 154 -26.12 -14.00 2.96
C ASP A 154 -26.22 -12.87 1.93
N LEU A 155 -25.08 -12.39 1.41
CA LEU A 155 -25.00 -11.41 0.33
C LEU A 155 -25.11 -12.06 -1.07
N GLY A 156 -25.35 -13.36 -1.15
CA GLY A 156 -25.55 -14.12 -2.39
C GLY A 156 -24.27 -14.56 -3.09
N VAL A 157 -23.14 -14.64 -2.39
CA VAL A 157 -21.94 -15.33 -2.92
C VAL A 157 -22.16 -16.83 -2.78
N LYS A 158 -21.91 -17.57 -3.86
CA LYS A 158 -22.02 -19.03 -3.82
C LYS A 158 -20.86 -19.63 -3.03
N ALA A 159 -21.17 -20.63 -2.22
CA ALA A 159 -20.20 -21.40 -1.44
C ALA A 159 -19.94 -22.79 -2.04
N ASP A 160 -20.26 -22.99 -3.32
CA ASP A 160 -20.01 -24.24 -4.06
C ASP A 160 -18.51 -24.47 -4.27
N GLU A 161 -17.76 -23.41 -4.56
CA GLU A 161 -16.31 -23.42 -4.66
C GLU A 161 -15.68 -22.39 -3.73
N VAL A 162 -14.78 -22.86 -2.86
CA VAL A 162 -14.09 -22.01 -1.89
C VAL A 162 -12.59 -22.29 -1.92
N ILE A 163 -11.80 -21.28 -1.60
CA ILE A 163 -10.35 -21.42 -1.48
C ILE A 163 -10.00 -21.38 0.01
N MET A 164 -9.15 -22.29 0.47
CA MET A 164 -8.64 -22.32 1.83
C MET A 164 -7.14 -22.04 1.82
N VAL A 165 -6.68 -21.22 2.77
CA VAL A 165 -5.26 -20.88 2.94
C VAL A 165 -4.87 -20.96 4.42
N GLY A 166 -3.58 -21.14 4.70
CA GLY A 166 -3.05 -21.09 6.07
C GLY A 166 -3.45 -19.82 6.82
N GLY A 167 -3.99 -20.00 8.03
CA GLY A 167 -4.40 -18.93 8.92
C GLY A 167 -3.27 -18.41 9.81
N GLU A 168 -2.18 -19.16 9.99
CA GLU A 168 -1.07 -18.83 10.91
C GLU A 168 0.09 -18.07 10.22
N GLY A 169 0.15 -18.12 8.88
CA GLY A 169 1.10 -17.39 8.05
C GLY A 169 0.38 -16.33 7.20
N PHE A 170 0.42 -15.07 7.63
CA PHE A 170 -0.39 -13.98 7.06
C PHE A 170 -0.23 -13.78 5.55
N SER A 171 0.92 -14.13 5.01
CA SER A 171 1.38 -13.76 3.69
C SER A 171 0.98 -14.72 2.58
N ASP A 172 0.75 -15.99 2.91
CA ASP A 172 0.10 -16.93 1.98
C ASP A 172 -1.33 -16.43 1.72
N ALA A 173 -1.98 -15.99 2.79
CA ALA A 173 -3.34 -15.48 2.74
C ALA A 173 -3.42 -14.15 1.95
N LEU A 174 -2.43 -13.25 2.09
CA LEU A 174 -2.31 -12.05 1.24
C LEU A 174 -2.15 -12.37 -0.25
N SER A 175 -1.50 -13.49 -0.58
CA SER A 175 -1.34 -13.93 -1.97
C SER A 175 -2.64 -14.44 -2.57
N VAL A 176 -3.49 -15.07 -1.76
CA VAL A 176 -4.71 -15.76 -2.21
C VAL A 176 -5.96 -14.87 -2.12
N ALA A 177 -6.02 -13.94 -1.17
CA ALA A 177 -7.13 -13.01 -1.01
C ALA A 177 -7.56 -12.26 -2.29
N PRO A 178 -6.65 -11.65 -3.07
CA PRO A 178 -7.05 -10.99 -4.32
C PRO A 178 -7.53 -11.99 -5.38
N ILE A 179 -7.01 -13.22 -5.37
CA ILE A 179 -7.47 -14.30 -6.27
C ILE A 179 -8.91 -14.71 -5.93
N ALA A 180 -9.20 -14.98 -4.65
CA ALA A 180 -10.54 -15.34 -4.20
C ALA A 180 -11.54 -14.23 -4.54
N ALA A 181 -11.18 -12.97 -4.26
CA ALA A 181 -11.98 -11.80 -4.63
C ALA A 181 -12.19 -11.69 -6.15
N ALA A 182 -11.14 -11.88 -6.97
CA ALA A 182 -11.23 -11.82 -8.43
C ALA A 182 -12.16 -12.92 -9.00
N LYS A 183 -12.15 -14.12 -8.40
CA LYS A 183 -13.06 -15.23 -8.78
C LYS A 183 -14.47 -15.06 -8.23
N GLY A 184 -14.70 -14.12 -7.31
CA GLY A 184 -15.94 -14.02 -6.55
C GLY A 184 -16.18 -15.22 -5.62
N GLN A 185 -15.11 -15.86 -5.17
CA GLN A 185 -15.13 -17.02 -4.26
C GLN A 185 -14.88 -16.60 -2.81
N ILE A 186 -15.29 -17.45 -1.88
CA ILE A 186 -15.04 -17.28 -0.45
C ILE A 186 -13.63 -17.77 -0.11
N LEU A 187 -12.88 -16.97 0.64
CA LEU A 187 -11.61 -17.35 1.22
C LEU A 187 -11.82 -17.85 2.65
N LEU A 188 -11.40 -19.09 2.91
CA LEU A 188 -11.40 -19.71 4.23
C LEU A 188 -9.98 -19.76 4.81
N LEU A 189 -9.87 -19.63 6.12
CA LEU A 189 -8.61 -19.82 6.84
C LEU A 189 -8.51 -21.25 7.39
N GLY A 190 -7.29 -21.79 7.39
CA GLY A 190 -6.99 -23.15 7.81
C GLY A 190 -5.80 -23.26 8.77
N MET A 191 -5.82 -24.21 9.71
CA MET A 191 -4.65 -24.61 10.49
C MET A 191 -4.72 -26.08 10.88
N ASN A 192 -3.61 -26.64 11.35
CA ASN A 192 -3.49 -28.01 11.83
C ASN A 192 -4.07 -28.24 13.23
N SER A 193 -5.30 -27.76 13.47
CA SER A 193 -6.06 -28.03 14.69
C SER A 193 -7.53 -28.29 14.36
N THR A 194 -8.02 -29.47 14.68
CA THR A 194 -9.42 -29.85 14.46
C THR A 194 -10.38 -29.05 15.33
N GLU A 195 -9.96 -28.64 16.53
CA GLU A 195 -10.77 -27.84 17.46
C GLU A 195 -11.02 -26.43 16.91
N TYR A 196 -9.96 -25.68 16.60
CA TYR A 196 -10.08 -24.33 16.05
C TYR A 196 -10.72 -24.32 14.66
N MET A 197 -10.56 -25.40 13.89
CA MET A 197 -11.12 -25.51 12.54
C MET A 197 -12.61 -25.87 12.51
N LYS A 198 -13.22 -26.23 13.65
CA LYS A 198 -14.62 -26.65 13.69
C LYS A 198 -15.58 -25.66 12.98
N PRO A 199 -15.53 -24.34 13.21
CA PRO A 199 -16.43 -23.39 12.53
C PRO A 199 -16.27 -23.39 11.01
N VAL A 200 -15.05 -23.56 10.52
CA VAL A 200 -14.74 -23.57 9.08
C VAL A 200 -15.16 -24.90 8.45
N VAL A 201 -14.93 -26.02 9.15
CA VAL A 201 -15.38 -27.36 8.73
C VAL A 201 -16.92 -27.42 8.70
N ASP A 202 -17.59 -26.83 9.70
CA ASP A 202 -19.05 -26.75 9.75
C ASP A 202 -19.58 -25.94 8.56
N PHE A 203 -18.99 -24.78 8.25
CA PHE A 203 -19.35 -23.97 7.09
C PHE A 203 -19.21 -24.77 5.77
N VAL A 204 -18.09 -25.46 5.59
CA VAL A 204 -17.85 -26.29 4.39
C VAL A 204 -18.88 -27.41 4.27
N ASN A 205 -19.20 -28.10 5.37
CA ASN A 205 -20.16 -29.20 5.38
C ASN A 205 -21.59 -28.72 5.12
N GLN A 206 -22.00 -27.61 5.74
CA GLN A 206 -23.33 -27.03 5.58
C GLN A 206 -23.60 -26.61 4.13
N ASN A 207 -22.58 -26.09 3.45
CA ASN A 207 -22.69 -25.60 2.08
C ASN A 207 -22.27 -26.62 1.02
N ASN A 208 -21.82 -27.82 1.43
CA ASN A 208 -21.25 -28.84 0.56
C ASN A 208 -20.15 -28.29 -0.37
N SER A 209 -19.29 -27.44 0.18
CA SER A 209 -18.27 -26.71 -0.57
C SER A 209 -17.17 -27.63 -1.10
N LYS A 210 -16.73 -27.38 -2.33
CA LYS A 210 -15.48 -27.93 -2.89
C LYS A 210 -14.34 -27.00 -2.50
N VAL A 211 -13.41 -27.52 -1.70
CA VAL A 211 -12.29 -26.71 -1.18
C VAL A 211 -11.05 -26.91 -2.04
N THR A 212 -10.48 -25.82 -2.56
CA THR A 212 -9.10 -25.80 -3.06
C THR A 212 -8.20 -25.27 -1.95
N VAL A 213 -7.23 -26.07 -1.51
CA VAL A 213 -6.25 -25.66 -0.50
C VAL A 213 -5.06 -25.00 -1.17
N VAL A 214 -4.60 -23.88 -0.64
CA VAL A 214 -3.34 -23.24 -1.01
C VAL A 214 -2.40 -23.26 0.19
N GLY A 215 -1.21 -23.82 0.01
CA GLY A 215 -0.21 -23.99 1.06
C GLY A 215 0.29 -25.42 1.16
N THR A 216 1.46 -25.59 1.78
CA THR A 216 2.10 -26.89 1.93
C THR A 216 1.34 -27.81 2.89
N SER A 217 1.65 -29.11 2.86
CA SER A 217 1.11 -30.08 3.82
C SER A 217 1.50 -29.79 5.28
N ASN A 218 2.55 -29.00 5.50
CA ASN A 218 2.94 -28.54 6.83
C ASN A 218 1.99 -27.46 7.38
N VAL A 219 1.42 -26.63 6.50
CA VAL A 219 0.48 -25.57 6.89
C VAL A 219 -0.94 -26.14 7.05
N ILE A 220 -1.35 -26.98 6.10
CA ILE A 220 -2.63 -27.70 6.12
C ILE A 220 -2.36 -29.18 5.90
N ASN A 221 -2.40 -29.99 6.95
CA ASN A 221 -2.07 -31.41 6.93
C ASN A 221 -3.20 -32.26 6.33
N SER A 222 -2.94 -33.56 6.19
CA SER A 222 -3.90 -34.52 5.62
C SER A 222 -5.20 -34.63 6.41
N SER A 223 -5.14 -34.47 7.74
CA SER A 223 -6.33 -34.51 8.61
C SER A 223 -7.28 -33.36 8.28
N ILE A 224 -6.77 -32.13 8.23
CA ILE A 224 -7.58 -30.95 7.92
C ILE A 224 -8.01 -30.95 6.45
N TYR A 225 -7.11 -31.30 5.53
CA TYR A 225 -7.43 -31.44 4.11
C TYR A 225 -8.62 -32.38 3.89
N SER A 226 -8.65 -33.52 4.60
CA SER A 226 -9.76 -34.47 4.52
C SER A 226 -11.02 -33.96 5.22
N ALA A 227 -10.89 -33.32 6.39
CA ALA A 227 -12.01 -32.79 7.15
C ALA A 227 -12.80 -31.71 6.40
N VAL A 228 -12.11 -30.90 5.58
CA VAL A 228 -12.72 -29.87 4.74
C VAL A 228 -13.05 -30.38 3.32
N LYS A 229 -12.96 -31.70 3.08
CA LYS A 229 -13.27 -32.33 1.79
C LYS A 229 -12.55 -31.65 0.62
N ALA A 230 -11.28 -31.30 0.82
CA ALA A 230 -10.52 -30.61 -0.21
C ALA A 230 -10.32 -31.49 -1.44
N VAL A 231 -10.54 -30.90 -2.62
CA VAL A 231 -10.49 -31.58 -3.91
C VAL A 231 -9.19 -31.31 -4.67
N ASN A 232 -8.48 -30.25 -4.30
CA ASN A 232 -7.23 -29.85 -4.93
C ASN A 232 -6.29 -29.15 -3.93
N ARG A 233 -4.98 -29.24 -4.17
CA ARG A 233 -3.96 -28.47 -3.47
C ARG A 233 -3.08 -27.72 -4.47
N ILE A 234 -2.84 -26.44 -4.20
CA ILE A 234 -1.77 -25.66 -4.80
C ILE A 234 -0.70 -25.51 -3.73
N ASP A 235 0.44 -26.18 -3.93
CA ASP A 235 1.51 -26.15 -2.93
C ASP A 235 2.14 -24.76 -2.81
N GLY A 236 2.35 -24.35 -1.56
CA GLY A 236 3.02 -23.10 -1.21
C GLY A 236 4.54 -23.14 -1.47
N GLY A 237 5.18 -22.01 -1.21
CA GLY A 237 6.61 -21.84 -1.35
C GLY A 237 7.43 -22.24 -0.12
N SER A 238 8.76 -22.10 -0.24
CA SER A 238 9.69 -22.17 0.91
C SER A 238 9.46 -21.03 1.91
N ASP A 239 8.97 -19.91 1.39
CA ASP A 239 8.57 -18.75 2.15
C ASP A 239 7.36 -18.09 1.49
N ARG A 240 6.94 -16.98 2.07
CA ARG A 240 5.77 -16.23 1.64
C ARG A 240 5.84 -15.62 0.24
N PHE A 241 7.05 -15.24 -0.18
CA PHE A 241 7.27 -14.60 -1.46
C PHE A 241 7.30 -15.67 -2.56
N ASP A 242 7.89 -16.83 -2.26
CA ASP A 242 7.77 -18.00 -3.12
C ASP A 242 6.31 -18.49 -3.22
N THR A 243 5.55 -18.51 -2.12
CA THR A 243 4.10 -18.76 -2.19
C THR A 243 3.40 -17.76 -3.11
N ASN A 244 3.72 -16.46 -2.99
CA ASN A 244 3.13 -15.44 -3.87
C ASN A 244 3.41 -15.72 -5.34
N MET A 245 4.64 -16.10 -5.71
CA MET A 245 4.99 -16.45 -7.09
C MET A 245 4.23 -17.69 -7.59
N LYS A 246 4.13 -18.74 -6.77
CA LYS A 246 3.39 -19.97 -7.13
C LYS A 246 1.89 -19.73 -7.28
N VAL A 247 1.30 -18.91 -6.41
CA VAL A 247 -0.11 -18.51 -6.51
C VAL A 247 -0.36 -17.70 -7.78
N LEU A 248 0.49 -16.72 -8.08
CA LEU A 248 0.37 -15.92 -9.30
C LEU A 248 0.50 -16.77 -10.57
N ASP A 249 1.39 -17.77 -10.62
CA ASP A 249 1.47 -18.69 -11.77
C ASP A 249 0.24 -19.61 -11.87
N ALA A 250 -0.18 -20.23 -10.76
CA ALA A 250 -1.32 -21.14 -10.73
C ALA A 250 -2.64 -20.45 -11.14
N PHE A 251 -2.77 -19.15 -10.85
CA PHE A 251 -3.96 -18.35 -11.15
C PHE A 251 -3.74 -17.28 -12.23
N LYS A 252 -2.73 -17.40 -13.08
CA LYS A 252 -2.40 -16.39 -14.11
C LYS A 252 -3.53 -16.08 -15.10
N THR A 253 -4.45 -17.02 -15.31
CA THR A 253 -5.64 -16.84 -16.18
C THR A 253 -6.82 -16.18 -15.45
N THR A 254 -6.74 -16.07 -14.12
CA THR A 254 -7.76 -15.44 -13.29
C THR A 254 -7.53 -13.93 -13.16
N VAL A 255 -6.26 -13.51 -13.06
CA VAL A 255 -5.89 -12.11 -12.88
C VAL A 255 -5.71 -11.39 -14.22
N LYS A 256 -6.05 -10.11 -14.25
CA LYS A 256 -5.89 -9.21 -15.39
C LYS A 256 -4.62 -8.39 -15.23
N MET A 257 -3.81 -8.32 -16.28
CA MET A 257 -2.55 -7.57 -16.28
C MET A 257 -2.71 -6.08 -16.68
N ASP A 258 -3.94 -5.59 -16.81
CA ASP A 258 -4.22 -4.16 -17.06
C ASP A 258 -3.73 -3.28 -15.89
N LYS A 259 -3.71 -3.85 -14.68
CA LYS A 259 -3.30 -3.20 -13.45
C LYS A 259 -2.52 -4.21 -12.61
N MET A 260 -1.53 -3.76 -11.84
CA MET A 260 -0.80 -4.60 -10.91
C MET A 260 -0.49 -3.82 -9.64
N TYR A 261 -0.69 -4.47 -8.50
CA TYR A 261 -0.38 -3.89 -7.20
C TYR A 261 0.87 -4.53 -6.63
N ILE A 262 1.75 -3.71 -6.08
CA ILE A 262 2.99 -4.13 -5.44
C ILE A 262 2.99 -3.60 -4.02
N ALA A 263 3.22 -4.47 -3.04
CA ALA A 263 3.25 -4.06 -1.63
C ALA A 263 4.26 -4.89 -0.84
N ASN A 264 4.80 -4.31 0.23
CA ASN A 264 5.72 -5.01 1.11
C ASN A 264 4.95 -5.98 2.02
N ALA A 265 5.45 -7.20 2.23
CA ALA A 265 4.86 -8.19 3.16
C ALA A 265 5.83 -8.70 4.23
N SER A 266 6.85 -7.91 4.55
CA SER A 266 7.85 -8.14 5.60
C SER A 266 7.65 -7.21 6.79
N GLY A 267 7.99 -7.71 7.97
CA GLY A 267 7.87 -6.95 9.23
C GLY A 267 6.51 -6.27 9.35
N ASP A 268 6.53 -4.94 9.50
CA ASP A 268 5.35 -4.07 9.62
C ASP A 268 4.65 -3.72 8.30
N GLY A 269 5.21 -4.08 7.13
CA GLY A 269 4.66 -3.74 5.82
C GLY A 269 3.35 -4.47 5.46
N TYR A 270 2.99 -5.52 6.20
CA TYR A 270 1.85 -6.37 5.88
C TYR A 270 0.50 -5.64 5.79
N ALA A 271 0.33 -4.55 6.56
CA ALA A 271 -0.91 -3.78 6.58
C ALA A 271 -1.16 -3.10 5.22
N ASP A 272 -0.11 -2.64 4.55
CA ASP A 272 -0.19 -2.05 3.21
C ASP A 272 -0.51 -3.13 2.17
N ALA A 273 0.08 -4.33 2.28
CA ALA A 273 -0.26 -5.46 1.42
C ALA A 273 -1.70 -5.95 1.62
N LEU A 274 -2.23 -5.90 2.84
CA LEU A 274 -3.64 -6.16 3.12
C LEU A 274 -4.55 -5.17 2.38
N VAL A 275 -4.27 -3.87 2.51
CA VAL A 275 -5.02 -2.81 1.81
C VAL A 275 -4.89 -2.99 0.29
N ALA A 276 -3.69 -3.31 -0.20
CA ALA A 276 -3.43 -3.60 -1.60
C ALA A 276 -4.25 -4.80 -2.11
N SER A 277 -4.44 -5.83 -1.29
CA SER A 277 -5.20 -7.03 -1.66
C SER A 277 -6.67 -6.72 -1.99
N ALA A 278 -7.27 -5.73 -1.32
CA ALA A 278 -8.65 -5.32 -1.57
C ALA A 278 -8.80 -4.60 -2.92
N VAL A 279 -7.90 -3.65 -3.21
CA VAL A 279 -7.92 -2.95 -4.50
C VAL A 279 -7.52 -3.86 -5.66
N ALA A 280 -6.58 -4.79 -5.42
CA ALA A 280 -6.23 -5.85 -6.38
C ALA A 280 -7.42 -6.77 -6.67
N GLY A 281 -8.12 -7.25 -5.63
CA GLY A 281 -9.34 -8.02 -5.79
C GLY A 281 -10.46 -7.26 -6.50
N LYS A 282 -10.62 -5.96 -6.21
CA LYS A 282 -11.57 -5.06 -6.90
C LYS A 282 -11.33 -5.02 -8.41
N SER A 283 -10.10 -4.78 -8.84
CA SER A 283 -9.76 -4.71 -10.28
C SER A 283 -9.55 -6.07 -10.92
N GLY A 284 -9.51 -7.16 -10.14
CA GLY A 284 -9.08 -8.48 -10.61
C GLY A 284 -7.60 -8.49 -11.00
N ALA A 285 -6.77 -7.64 -10.39
CA ALA A 285 -5.34 -7.51 -10.67
C ALA A 285 -4.50 -8.44 -9.78
N PRO A 286 -3.28 -8.81 -10.21
CA PRO A 286 -2.31 -9.44 -9.33
C PRO A 286 -1.86 -8.51 -8.19
N LEU A 287 -1.61 -9.10 -7.02
CA LEU A 287 -0.83 -8.51 -5.93
C LEU A 287 0.53 -9.21 -5.86
N VAL A 288 1.58 -8.46 -6.19
CA VAL A 288 2.97 -8.90 -6.11
C VAL A 288 3.56 -8.45 -4.77
N LEU A 289 4.07 -9.41 -3.99
CA LEU A 289 4.67 -9.12 -2.69
C LEU A 289 6.18 -8.90 -2.82
N VAL A 290 6.66 -7.81 -2.24
CA VAL A 290 8.09 -7.51 -2.08
C VAL A 290 8.51 -7.62 -0.62
N ASP A 291 9.81 -7.83 -0.41
CA ASP A 291 10.46 -7.89 0.89
C ASP A 291 11.36 -6.63 1.04
N THR A 292 12.47 -6.75 1.74
CA THR A 292 13.54 -5.76 1.82
C THR A 292 14.23 -5.57 0.47
N GLU A 293 14.78 -4.37 0.28
CA GLU A 293 15.54 -4.01 -0.92
C GLU A 293 16.74 -4.96 -1.10
N GLY A 294 16.95 -5.43 -2.33
CA GLY A 294 18.06 -6.32 -2.68
C GLY A 294 17.87 -7.80 -2.29
N SER A 295 16.79 -8.16 -1.60
CA SER A 295 16.52 -9.56 -1.29
C SER A 295 16.15 -10.36 -2.55
N THR A 296 16.33 -11.68 -2.48
CA THR A 296 15.92 -12.60 -3.55
C THR A 296 14.41 -12.51 -3.82
N ALA A 297 13.60 -12.35 -2.78
CA ALA A 297 12.16 -12.16 -2.90
C ALA A 297 11.80 -10.91 -3.71
N THR A 298 12.40 -9.77 -3.38
CA THR A 298 12.20 -8.51 -4.11
C THR A 298 12.71 -8.61 -5.55
N THR A 299 13.82 -9.30 -5.77
CA THR A 299 14.36 -9.56 -7.12
C THR A 299 13.40 -10.39 -7.97
N ASN A 300 12.82 -11.45 -7.40
CA ASN A 300 11.84 -12.31 -8.06
C ASN A 300 10.55 -11.54 -8.39
N ALA A 301 10.08 -10.70 -7.46
CA ALA A 301 8.93 -9.82 -7.70
C ALA A 301 9.18 -8.86 -8.87
N ILE A 302 10.36 -8.22 -8.93
CA ILE A 302 10.73 -7.33 -10.06
C ILE A 302 10.81 -8.12 -11.37
N ALA A 303 11.36 -9.33 -11.35
CA ALA A 303 11.37 -10.22 -12.52
C ALA A 303 9.96 -10.61 -12.98
N TYR A 304 9.04 -10.85 -12.04
CA TYR A 304 7.63 -11.09 -12.34
C TYR A 304 7.00 -9.87 -13.03
N VAL A 305 7.22 -8.66 -12.50
CA VAL A 305 6.76 -7.41 -13.15
C VAL A 305 7.32 -7.32 -14.57
N LYS A 306 8.63 -7.51 -14.76
CA LYS A 306 9.30 -7.46 -16.06
C LYS A 306 8.66 -8.38 -17.10
N ASN A 307 8.33 -9.60 -16.68
CA ASN A 307 7.87 -10.66 -17.58
C ASN A 307 6.37 -10.57 -17.91
N ASN A 308 5.58 -9.86 -17.09
CA ASN A 308 4.12 -9.87 -17.19
C ASN A 308 3.50 -8.49 -17.44
N ALA A 309 4.16 -7.41 -17.04
CA ALA A 309 3.68 -6.05 -17.29
C ALA A 309 3.88 -5.66 -18.76
N GLN A 310 2.90 -4.98 -19.31
CA GLN A 310 2.96 -4.32 -20.61
C GLN A 310 3.17 -2.82 -20.43
N ALA A 311 3.53 -2.11 -21.50
CA ALA A 311 3.74 -0.66 -21.47
C ALA A 311 2.52 0.14 -20.94
N LYS A 312 1.31 -0.41 -21.09
CA LYS A 312 0.06 0.19 -20.62
C LYS A 312 -0.41 -0.35 -19.25
N THR A 313 0.29 -1.29 -18.64
CA THR A 313 -0.08 -1.82 -17.32
C THR A 313 0.01 -0.70 -16.29
N ASP A 314 -1.10 -0.46 -15.58
CA ASP A 314 -1.18 0.50 -14.47
C ASP A 314 -0.50 -0.10 -13.23
N LEU A 315 0.76 0.28 -12.97
CA LEU A 315 1.54 -0.21 -11.83
C LEU A 315 1.33 0.64 -10.60
N ASN A 316 0.97 0.00 -9.49
CA ASN A 316 0.60 0.66 -8.25
C ASN A 316 1.42 0.11 -7.09
N VAL A 317 2.34 0.92 -6.54
CA VAL A 317 3.03 0.58 -5.29
C VAL A 317 2.20 1.09 -4.11
N ILE A 318 1.82 0.19 -3.21
CA ILE A 318 1.08 0.54 -1.99
C ILE A 318 2.06 0.50 -0.82
N GLY A 319 2.12 1.61 -0.08
CA GLY A 319 2.97 1.80 1.08
C GLY A 319 3.98 2.93 0.93
N GLY A 320 4.40 3.46 2.08
CA GLY A 320 5.37 4.57 2.17
C GLY A 320 6.79 4.16 1.76
N ILE A 321 7.68 5.15 1.65
CA ILE A 321 9.09 4.93 1.28
C ILE A 321 9.87 4.08 2.30
N GLY A 322 9.38 4.00 3.55
CA GLY A 322 9.98 3.19 4.60
C GLY A 322 9.77 1.68 4.44
N VAL A 323 8.76 1.26 3.66
CA VAL A 323 8.44 -0.16 3.43
C VAL A 323 8.71 -0.59 1.99
N VAL A 324 8.51 0.30 1.01
CA VAL A 324 8.96 0.08 -0.37
C VAL A 324 9.84 1.25 -0.73
N THR A 325 11.17 1.04 -0.74
CA THR A 325 12.14 2.12 -0.95
C THR A 325 12.01 2.73 -2.33
N LYS A 326 12.58 3.94 -2.50
CA LYS A 326 12.60 4.60 -3.81
C LYS A 326 13.46 3.84 -4.81
N ASN A 327 14.55 3.23 -4.37
CA ASN A 327 15.36 2.33 -5.20
C ASN A 327 14.56 1.12 -5.70
N THR A 328 13.77 0.47 -4.84
CA THR A 328 12.89 -0.64 -5.24
C THR A 328 11.86 -0.16 -6.28
N GLU A 329 11.24 1.00 -6.07
CA GLU A 329 10.31 1.59 -7.03
C GLU A 329 10.99 1.92 -8.38
N ASN A 330 12.20 2.47 -8.35
CA ASN A 330 12.98 2.77 -9.54
C ASN A 330 13.36 1.49 -10.31
N ALA A 331 13.69 0.41 -9.60
CA ALA A 331 13.97 -0.89 -10.21
C ALA A 331 12.71 -1.51 -10.85
N ILE A 332 11.54 -1.34 -10.23
CA ILE A 332 10.25 -1.74 -10.82
C ILE A 332 9.98 -0.92 -12.09
N ASN A 333 10.13 0.41 -12.05
CA ASN A 333 9.96 1.28 -13.22
C ASN A 333 10.88 0.87 -14.38
N ALA A 334 12.15 0.56 -14.08
CA ALA A 334 13.12 0.13 -15.09
C ALA A 334 12.83 -1.25 -15.69
N ALA A 335 12.01 -2.07 -15.03
CA ALA A 335 11.63 -3.40 -15.50
C ALA A 335 10.52 -3.38 -16.57
N VAL A 336 9.79 -2.27 -16.71
CA VAL A 336 8.62 -2.18 -17.59
C VAL A 336 9.06 -1.80 -19.01
N PRO A 337 8.55 -2.47 -20.05
CA PRO A 337 8.78 -2.06 -21.43
C PRO A 337 8.27 -0.63 -21.67
N VAL A 338 9.13 0.26 -22.15
CA VAL A 338 8.75 1.61 -22.58
C VAL A 338 7.95 1.50 -23.90
N PRO A 339 6.85 2.24 -24.09
CA PRO A 339 6.12 2.24 -25.37
C PRO A 339 7.07 2.58 -26.54
N THR A 340 7.10 1.74 -27.58
CA THR A 340 7.82 2.03 -28.82
C THR A 340 7.21 3.26 -29.50
N GLY A 341 7.83 4.42 -29.28
CA GLY A 341 7.36 5.72 -29.76
C GLY A 341 7.98 6.92 -29.03
N GLU A 342 8.49 6.72 -27.81
CA GLU A 342 9.30 7.73 -27.12
C GLU A 342 10.79 7.43 -27.35
N ASN A 343 11.41 8.16 -28.29
CA ASN A 343 12.85 8.24 -28.37
C ASN A 343 13.37 8.81 -27.04
N ASN A 344 13.93 7.95 -26.19
CA ASN A 344 14.64 8.33 -24.98
C ASN A 344 16.00 8.98 -25.34
N ASN A 345 15.92 10.19 -25.89
CA ASN A 345 16.98 11.19 -25.76
C ASN A 345 16.68 12.14 -24.58
N GLN A 346 16.01 11.65 -23.53
CA GLN A 346 16.03 12.32 -22.25
C GLN A 346 17.29 11.89 -21.50
N GLN A 347 18.33 12.71 -21.67
CA GLN A 347 19.37 12.88 -20.68
C GLN A 347 18.68 13.00 -19.31
N THR A 348 18.89 12.00 -18.45
CA THR A 348 18.29 11.88 -17.13
C THR A 348 18.60 13.13 -16.31
N THR A 349 17.64 14.05 -16.27
CA THR A 349 17.70 15.18 -15.35
C THR A 349 17.27 14.65 -14.00
N VAL A 350 18.25 14.25 -13.18
CA VAL A 350 18.02 13.75 -11.81
C VAL A 350 17.53 14.93 -10.96
N ALA A 351 16.28 14.87 -10.52
CA ALA A 351 15.76 15.77 -9.50
C ALA A 351 16.42 15.41 -8.17
N HIS A 352 17.23 16.32 -7.61
CA HIS A 352 17.80 16.18 -6.27
C HIS A 352 16.80 16.79 -5.28
N GLN A 353 16.30 16.01 -4.32
CA GLN A 353 15.59 16.59 -3.16
C GLN A 353 16.61 16.85 -2.06
N THR A 354 16.93 18.12 -1.86
CA THR A 354 17.71 18.58 -0.71
C THR A 354 16.77 18.76 0.49
N ARG A 355 17.17 18.29 1.66
CA ARG A 355 16.58 18.74 2.94
C ARG A 355 17.70 19.21 3.86
N VAL A 356 17.80 20.52 4.07
CA VAL A 356 18.57 21.07 5.19
C VAL A 356 17.88 20.65 6.49
N LYS A 357 18.63 20.15 7.48
CA LYS A 357 18.05 19.60 8.72
C LYS A 357 18.44 20.33 10.02
N ALA A 358 19.42 21.24 9.99
CA ALA A 358 19.75 22.12 11.11
C ALA A 358 20.77 23.19 10.71
N SER A 359 20.64 24.38 11.29
CA SER A 359 21.74 25.33 11.48
C SER A 359 22.21 25.25 12.93
N LEU A 360 23.48 24.94 13.17
CA LEU A 360 24.06 25.02 14.52
C LEU A 360 24.94 26.27 14.58
N ASP A 361 24.56 27.21 15.45
CA ASP A 361 25.34 28.41 15.72
C ASP A 361 26.50 28.07 16.67
N VAL A 362 27.73 28.14 16.16
CA VAL A 362 28.95 27.91 16.93
C VAL A 362 29.81 29.19 16.90
N GLY A 363 29.24 30.31 17.35
CA GLY A 363 29.96 31.57 17.53
C GLY A 363 29.78 32.55 16.36
N LYS A 364 30.84 32.88 15.61
CA LYS A 364 30.77 33.79 14.43
C LYS A 364 30.62 33.04 13.09
N LYS A 365 30.27 31.75 13.12
CA LYS A 365 30.19 30.88 11.95
C LYS A 365 28.97 29.99 12.07
N THR A 366 28.27 29.82 10.96
CA THR A 366 27.09 28.97 10.86
C THR A 366 27.47 27.72 10.07
N MET A 367 27.31 26.54 10.67
CA MET A 367 27.54 25.27 9.99
C MET A 367 26.26 24.84 9.28
N ILE A 368 26.32 24.68 7.95
CA ILE A 368 25.22 24.15 7.15
C ILE A 368 25.41 22.64 6.98
N ILE A 369 24.42 21.86 7.39
CA ILE A 369 24.38 20.40 7.18
C ILE A 369 23.36 20.09 6.08
N VAL A 370 23.84 19.50 4.99
CA VAL A 370 23.04 19.09 3.85
C VAL A 370 22.88 17.58 3.88
N GLN A 371 21.64 17.09 4.00
CA GLN A 371 21.32 15.68 3.82
C GLN A 371 20.75 15.46 2.42
N LEU A 372 21.43 14.63 1.63
CA LEU A 372 20.93 14.18 0.33
C LEU A 372 20.01 12.97 0.57
N THR A 373 18.76 13.08 0.15
CA THR A 373 17.83 11.96 0.11
C THR A 373 17.61 11.57 -1.36
N ASP A 374 17.86 10.31 -1.70
CA ASP A 374 17.69 9.70 -3.05
C ASP A 374 18.88 9.84 -4.02
N VAL A 375 20.07 9.34 -3.64
CA VAL A 375 21.28 9.39 -4.49
C VAL A 375 21.85 8.00 -4.77
N SER A 376 21.31 7.35 -5.80
CA SER A 376 21.91 6.14 -6.41
C SER A 376 23.30 6.37 -7.02
N ASN A 377 23.76 7.64 -7.11
CA ASN A 377 25.05 8.04 -7.68
C ASN A 377 25.88 8.99 -6.79
N ASP A 378 25.69 8.96 -5.45
CA ASP A 378 26.37 9.83 -4.46
C ASP A 378 27.92 9.80 -4.51
N GLY A 379 28.51 8.82 -5.20
CA GLY A 379 29.97 8.70 -5.42
C GLY A 379 30.48 9.28 -6.75
N LYS A 380 29.60 9.76 -7.63
CA LYS A 380 29.96 10.26 -8.98
C LYS A 380 29.91 11.78 -9.10
N TYR A 381 29.51 12.47 -8.04
CA TYR A 381 29.35 13.93 -8.04
C TYR A 381 29.97 14.54 -6.78
N ASP A 382 30.60 15.69 -6.97
CA ASP A 382 30.97 16.60 -5.90
C ASP A 382 29.83 17.61 -5.67
N VAL A 383 29.54 17.91 -4.41
CA VAL A 383 28.49 18.85 -3.99
C VAL A 383 29.10 20.20 -3.67
N TYR A 384 28.46 21.27 -4.13
CA TYR A 384 28.92 22.65 -3.95
C TYR A 384 27.82 23.56 -3.41
N TYR A 385 28.21 24.56 -2.61
CA TYR A 385 27.38 25.69 -2.19
C TYR A 385 28.08 26.96 -2.66
N ASN A 386 27.45 27.75 -3.54
CA ASN A 386 28.09 28.95 -4.14
C ASN A 386 29.52 28.68 -4.66
N ASP A 387 29.68 27.61 -5.44
CA ASP A 387 30.97 27.13 -5.98
C ASP A 387 32.04 26.70 -4.97
N GLN A 388 31.75 26.71 -3.67
CA GLN A 388 32.60 26.09 -2.65
C GLN A 388 32.21 24.62 -2.47
N LYS A 389 33.19 23.73 -2.57
CA LYS A 389 32.98 22.28 -2.40
C LYS A 389 32.68 21.96 -0.93
N LEU A 390 31.60 21.23 -0.68
CA LEU A 390 31.26 20.78 0.68
C LEU A 390 32.15 19.62 1.12
N THR A 391 32.38 19.52 2.43
CA THR A 391 33.07 18.38 3.04
C THR A 391 32.09 17.23 3.22
N LYS A 392 32.45 16.04 2.74
CA LYS A 392 31.66 14.81 2.96
C LYS A 392 32.02 14.20 4.31
N LEU A 393 31.01 13.97 5.16
CA LEU A 393 31.20 13.43 6.53
C LEU A 393 30.89 11.93 6.59
N ASP A 394 29.75 11.51 6.02
CA ASP A 394 29.32 10.12 5.87
C ASP A 394 28.42 9.94 4.62
N THR A 395 27.78 8.79 4.43
CA THR A 395 26.94 8.52 3.25
C THR A 395 25.71 9.44 3.24
N GLY A 396 25.71 10.42 2.33
CA GLY A 396 24.60 11.35 2.12
C GLY A 396 24.61 12.59 3.01
N ILE A 397 25.61 12.80 3.89
CA ILE A 397 25.74 14.03 4.70
C ILE A 397 26.97 14.85 4.29
N TYR A 398 26.73 16.14 4.06
CA TYR A 398 27.72 17.12 3.68
C TYR A 398 27.67 18.34 4.61
N SER A 399 28.83 18.96 4.84
CA SER A 399 28.93 20.17 5.66
C SER A 399 29.77 21.28 5.01
N ILE A 400 29.47 22.53 5.40
CA ILE A 400 30.27 23.72 5.10
C ILE A 400 30.10 24.77 6.19
N ASP A 401 31.18 25.49 6.50
CA ASP A 401 31.17 26.68 7.35
C ASP A 401 30.87 27.91 6.49
N VAL A 402 29.78 28.62 6.79
CA VAL A 402 29.47 29.91 6.15
C VAL A 402 29.65 31.07 7.14
N ALA A 403 30.03 32.23 6.60
CA ALA A 403 30.34 33.44 7.37
C ALA A 403 29.12 34.32 7.68
N GLU A 404 27.93 33.92 7.23
CA GLU A 404 26.67 34.64 7.38
C GLU A 404 25.54 33.69 7.82
N ASP A 405 24.52 34.21 8.50
CA ASP A 405 23.31 33.44 8.83
C ASP A 405 22.47 33.21 7.58
N VAL A 406 22.23 31.94 7.24
CA VAL A 406 21.49 31.52 6.05
C VAL A 406 20.32 30.65 6.48
N THR A 407 19.11 30.99 6.01
CA THR A 407 17.92 30.16 6.22
C THR A 407 17.94 28.91 5.34
N GLU A 408 17.23 27.85 5.74
CA GLU A 408 17.18 26.58 5.01
C GLU A 408 16.79 26.76 3.53
N THR A 409 15.77 27.58 3.24
CA THR A 409 15.29 27.84 1.88
C THR A 409 16.30 28.62 1.03
N GLN A 410 17.08 29.51 1.65
CA GLN A 410 18.16 30.23 0.95
C GLN A 410 19.33 29.30 0.62
N ALA A 411 19.63 28.36 1.52
CA ALA A 411 20.69 27.38 1.33
C ALA A 411 20.38 26.42 0.16
N ASP A 412 19.14 25.94 0.05
CA ASP A 412 18.70 25.03 -1.01
C ASP A 412 18.91 25.60 -2.42
N SER A 413 18.62 26.89 -2.61
CA SER A 413 18.72 27.55 -3.92
C SER A 413 20.14 27.71 -4.47
N LYS A 414 21.17 27.48 -3.63
CA LYS A 414 22.59 27.72 -3.93
C LYS A 414 23.42 26.45 -4.07
N ILE A 415 22.78 25.28 -3.93
CA ILE A 415 23.45 23.98 -4.01
C ILE A 415 23.55 23.53 -5.48
N THR A 416 24.73 23.10 -5.89
CA THR A 416 25.00 22.57 -7.24
C THR A 416 25.82 21.28 -7.19
N PHE A 417 25.71 20.47 -8.24
CA PHE A 417 26.38 19.18 -8.37
C PHE A 417 27.32 19.20 -9.58
N LYS A 418 28.58 18.78 -9.42
CA LYS A 418 29.54 18.64 -10.52
C LYS A 418 30.00 17.19 -10.63
N ALA A 419 30.00 16.62 -11.82
CA ALA A 419 30.45 15.24 -12.03
C ALA A 419 31.95 15.12 -11.72
N VAL A 420 32.32 14.08 -10.98
CA VAL A 420 33.73 13.70 -10.77
C VAL A 420 34.19 13.00 -12.05
N LYS A 421 35.24 13.52 -12.69
CA LYS A 421 35.85 12.91 -13.89
C LYS A 421 36.68 11.69 -13.54
#